data_AF-A0A2E7W167-F1
#
_entry.id   AF-A0A2E7W167-F1
#
_cell.length_a   1.000
_cell.length_b   1.000
_cell.length_c   1.000
_cell.angle_alpha   90.00
_cell.angle_beta   90.00
_cell.angle_gamma   90.00
#
_symmetry.space_group_name_H-M   'P 1'
#
loop_
_entity.id
_entity.type
_entity.pdbx_description
1 polymer ?
#
loop_
_entity_poly.entity_id
_entity_poly.type
_entity_poly.pdbx_seq_one_letter_code
_entity_poly.pdbx_strand_id
1 'polypeptide(L)'
;MEKKKLYPSTVQARKRKALLPEDIDKLGQAILTLTQELWAVRDRQIIVEQVLKEKGIDISESVDKYIPSHTIEETLKTSRQNLIKKILQDISGEYEPLDKII
;
A
#
# COMPACT_ATOMS: atom_id res chain seq x y z
N MET A 1 4.50 -7.60 41.81
CA MET A 1 4.09 -7.39 40.41
C MET A 1 3.75 -8.74 39.81
N GLU A 2 2.46 -9.01 39.63
CA GLU A 2 1.95 -10.29 39.13
C GLU A 2 2.23 -10.39 37.62
N LYS A 3 2.96 -11.43 37.20
CA LYS A 3 3.26 -11.67 35.79
C LYS A 3 1.96 -12.10 35.09
N LYS A 4 1.37 -11.20 34.30
CA LYS A 4 0.22 -11.50 33.45
C LYS A 4 0.60 -12.63 32.48
N LYS A 5 0.13 -13.86 32.73
CA LYS A 5 0.31 -15.00 31.84
C LYS A 5 -0.40 -14.67 30.52
N LEU A 6 0.37 -14.37 29.49
CA LEU A 6 -0.13 -14.29 28.12
C LEU A 6 -0.47 -15.72 27.71
N TYR A 7 -1.76 -16.01 27.54
CA TYR A 7 -2.20 -17.27 26.94
C TYR A 7 -1.76 -17.28 25.47
N PRO A 8 -1.21 -18.39 24.95
CA PRO A 8 -0.91 -18.49 23.54
C PRO A 8 -2.19 -18.25 22.74
N SER A 9 -2.12 -17.41 21.71
CA SER A 9 -3.30 -17.10 20.91
C SER A 9 -3.87 -18.40 20.33
N THR A 10 -5.12 -18.71 20.65
CA THR A 10 -5.85 -19.87 20.11
C THR A 10 -6.34 -19.64 18.67
N VAL A 11 -6.06 -18.48 18.10
CA VAL A 11 -6.40 -18.15 16.72
C VAL A 11 -5.48 -18.94 15.79
N GLN A 12 -6.00 -20.04 15.24
CA GLN A 12 -5.32 -20.76 14.17
C GLN A 12 -5.06 -19.78 13.01
N ALA A 13 -3.81 -19.69 12.57
CA ALA A 13 -3.46 -18.92 11.38
C ALA A 13 -4.33 -19.40 10.22
N ARG A 14 -5.18 -18.51 9.71
CA ARG A 14 -6.10 -18.83 8.61
C ARG A 14 -5.21 -19.13 7.40
N LYS A 15 -5.03 -20.41 7.04
CA LYS A 15 -4.29 -20.84 5.83
C LYS A 15 -4.96 -20.19 4.62
N ARG A 16 -4.40 -19.09 4.12
CA ARG A 16 -4.81 -18.54 2.83
C ARG A 16 -4.19 -19.42 1.76
N LYS A 17 -4.99 -19.80 0.76
CA LYS A 17 -4.52 -20.61 -0.36
C LYS A 17 -3.62 -19.72 -1.22
N ALA A 18 -2.41 -20.18 -1.53
CA ALA A 18 -1.59 -19.59 -2.59
C ALA A 18 -2.37 -19.60 -3.91
N LEU A 19 -2.03 -18.70 -4.84
CA LEU A 19 -2.61 -18.71 -6.18
C LEU A 19 -2.32 -20.06 -6.87
N LEU A 20 -3.37 -20.72 -7.34
CA LEU A 20 -3.27 -21.94 -8.14
C LEU A 20 -3.35 -21.60 -9.63
N PRO A 21 -2.91 -22.48 -10.55
CA PRO A 21 -3.04 -22.24 -11.99
C PRO A 21 -4.47 -21.89 -12.43
N GLU A 22 -5.50 -22.45 -11.79
CA GLU A 22 -6.91 -22.13 -12.02
C GLU A 22 -7.33 -20.71 -11.58
N ASP A 23 -6.50 -19.99 -10.83
CA ASP A 23 -6.78 -18.62 -10.38
C ASP A 23 -6.26 -17.55 -11.37
N ILE A 24 -5.65 -17.93 -12.50
CA ILE A 24 -5.09 -16.99 -13.50
C ILE A 24 -6.13 -15.96 -13.97
N ASP A 25 -7.37 -16.37 -14.23
CA ASP A 25 -8.42 -15.45 -14.67
C ASP A 25 -8.79 -14.44 -13.57
N LYS A 26 -8.80 -14.88 -12.31
CA LYS A 26 -9.06 -14.00 -11.16
C LYS A 26 -7.90 -13.03 -10.93
N LEU A 27 -6.67 -13.46 -11.17
CA LEU A 27 -5.49 -12.60 -11.15
C LEU A 27 -5.55 -11.55 -12.27
N GLY A 28 -5.94 -11.95 -13.48
CA GLY A 28 -6.19 -11.03 -14.60
C GLY A 28 -7.23 -9.97 -14.23
N GLN A 29 -8.35 -10.39 -13.63
CA GLN A 29 -9.38 -9.47 -13.14
C GLN A 29 -8.85 -8.53 -12.05
N ALA A 30 -8.05 -9.04 -11.11
CA ALA A 30 -7.46 -8.22 -10.04
C ALA A 30 -6.49 -7.16 -10.59
N ILE A 31 -5.69 -7.49 -11.62
CA ILE A 31 -4.78 -6.55 -12.29
C ILE A 31 -5.57 -5.46 -13.02
N LEU A 32 -6.64 -5.84 -13.72
CA LEU A 32 -7.51 -4.87 -14.39
C LEU A 32 -8.14 -3.90 -13.38
N THR A 33 -8.67 -4.42 -12.28
CA THR A 33 -9.22 -3.59 -11.20
C THR A 33 -8.15 -2.69 -10.58
N LEU A 34 -6.95 -3.21 -10.31
CA LEU A 34 -5.84 -2.42 -9.77
C LEU A 34 -5.45 -1.27 -10.71
N THR A 35 -5.44 -1.54 -12.01
CA THR A 35 -5.13 -0.54 -13.04
C THR A 35 -6.20 0.55 -13.07
N GLN A 36 -7.47 0.20 -12.93
CA GLN A 36 -8.57 1.16 -12.82
C GLN A 36 -8.43 2.04 -11.57
N GLU A 37 -8.12 1.45 -10.43
CA GLU A 37 -7.90 2.22 -9.19
C GLU A 37 -6.68 3.13 -9.29
N LEU A 38 -5.59 2.67 -9.92
CA LEU A 38 -4.41 3.51 -10.18
C LEU A 38 -4.76 4.71 -11.05
N TRP A 39 -5.63 4.51 -12.05
CA TRP A 39 -6.14 5.60 -12.88
C TRP A 39 -6.98 6.59 -12.05
N ALA A 40 -7.85 6.11 -11.18
CA ALA A 40 -8.64 6.98 -10.30
C ALA A 40 -7.76 7.81 -9.33
N VAL A 41 -6.62 7.26 -8.88
CA VAL A 41 -5.64 8.00 -8.08
C VAL A 41 -4.95 9.08 -8.92
N ARG A 42 -4.55 8.75 -10.15
CA ARG A 42 -3.98 9.73 -11.10
C ARG A 42 -4.95 10.87 -11.38
N ASP A 43 -6.22 10.55 -11.66
CA ASP A 43 -7.25 11.56 -11.92
C ASP A 43 -7.43 12.49 -10.71
N ARG A 44 -7.48 11.94 -9.49
CA ARG A 44 -7.56 12.75 -8.27
C ARG A 44 -6.35 13.66 -8.09
N GLN A 45 -5.14 13.20 -8.41
CA GLN A 45 -3.94 14.02 -8.32
C GLN A 45 -4.02 15.22 -9.28
N ILE A 46 -4.41 14.99 -10.54
CA ILE A 46 -4.62 16.05 -11.53
C ILE A 46 -5.69 17.04 -11.06
N ILE A 47 -6.81 16.55 -10.54
CA ILE A 47 -7.88 17.39 -10.01
C ILE A 47 -7.38 18.24 -8.84
N VAL A 48 -6.59 17.68 -7.92
CA VAL A 48 -6.02 18.43 -6.79
C VAL A 48 -5.11 19.56 -7.28
N GLU A 49 -4.22 19.27 -8.23
CA GLU A 49 -3.35 20.29 -8.84
C GLU A 49 -4.17 21.41 -9.49
N GLN A 50 -5.22 21.05 -10.22
CA GLN A 50 -6.12 22.01 -10.86
C GLN A 50 -6.90 22.85 -9.82
N VAL A 51 -7.44 22.24 -8.77
CA VAL A 51 -8.15 22.94 -7.68
C VAL A 51 -7.21 23.90 -6.93
N LEU A 52 -5.94 23.52 -6.73
CA LEU A 52 -4.94 24.40 -6.14
C LEU A 52 -4.63 25.59 -7.05
N LYS A 53 -4.47 25.34 -8.35
CA LYS A 53 -4.27 26.38 -9.35
C LYS A 53 -5.41 27.38 -9.41
N GLU A 54 -6.66 26.91 -9.36
CA GLU A 54 -7.85 27.76 -9.30
C GLU A 54 -7.90 28.64 -8.04
N LYS A 55 -7.29 28.18 -6.94
CA LYS A 55 -7.10 28.97 -5.71
C LYS A 55 -5.86 29.87 -5.74
N GLY A 56 -5.20 29.98 -6.89
CA GLY A 56 -4.00 30.81 -7.08
C GLY A 56 -2.69 30.16 -6.64
N ILE A 57 -2.69 28.86 -6.34
CA ILE A 57 -1.50 28.11 -5.94
C ILE A 57 -1.10 27.19 -7.10
N ASP A 58 -0.27 27.68 -8.03
CA ASP A 58 0.25 26.84 -9.11
C ASP A 58 1.47 26.04 -8.62
N ILE A 59 1.27 24.74 -8.36
CA ILE A 59 2.31 23.83 -7.89
C ILE A 59 2.92 22.98 -9.00
N SER A 60 2.51 23.14 -10.26
CA SER A 60 2.84 22.22 -11.35
C SER A 60 4.36 22.02 -11.50
N GLU A 61 5.10 23.12 -11.56
CA GLU A 61 6.57 23.10 -11.65
C GLU A 61 7.23 22.62 -10.35
N SER A 62 6.61 22.93 -9.21
CA SER A 62 7.11 22.51 -7.90
C SER A 62 7.01 21.01 -7.74
N VAL A 63 5.92 20.37 -8.18
CA VAL A 63 5.72 18.92 -8.11
C VAL A 63 6.80 18.18 -8.92
N ASP A 64 7.06 18.61 -10.15
CA ASP A 64 8.06 17.97 -11.03
C ASP A 64 9.50 18.11 -10.52
N LYS A 65 9.81 19.25 -9.90
CA LYS A 65 11.15 19.58 -9.40
C LYS A 65 11.33 19.29 -7.91
N TYR A 66 10.29 18.82 -7.23
CA TYR A 66 10.34 18.60 -5.79
C TYR A 66 11.35 17.51 -5.48
N ILE A 67 12.39 17.88 -4.73
CA ILE A 67 13.33 16.93 -4.15
C ILE A 67 12.82 16.64 -2.74
N PRO A 68 12.35 15.42 -2.45
CA PRO A 68 11.89 15.05 -1.11
C PRO A 68 13.01 15.25 -0.10
N SER A 69 12.68 15.77 1.09
CA SER A 69 13.61 15.71 2.21
C SER A 69 13.85 14.25 2.62
N HIS A 70 15.00 13.99 3.26
CA HIS A 70 15.34 12.66 3.76
C HIS A 70 14.21 12.01 4.59
N THR A 71 13.51 12.81 5.39
CA THR A 71 12.38 12.38 6.23
C THR A 71 11.16 11.92 5.41
N ILE A 72 10.83 12.63 4.32
CA ILE A 72 9.73 12.27 3.43
C ILE A 72 10.13 11.04 2.60
N GLU A 73 11.38 10.99 2.14
CA GLU A 73 11.91 9.86 1.39
C GLU A 73 11.86 8.55 2.19
N GLU A 74 12.26 8.57 3.46
CA GLU A 74 12.16 7.43 4.37
C GLU A 74 10.70 6.99 4.60
N THR A 75 9.79 7.96 4.77
CA THR A 75 8.36 7.68 4.95
C THR A 75 7.77 7.02 3.70
N LEU A 76 8.10 7.54 2.51
CA LEU A 76 7.66 6.99 1.22
C LEU A 76 8.27 5.61 0.97
N LYS A 77 9.55 5.42 1.29
CA LYS A 77 10.23 4.12 1.17
C LYS A 77 9.59 3.08 2.07
N THR A 78 9.34 3.41 3.34
CA THR A 78 8.69 2.52 4.32
C THR A 78 7.28 2.15 3.84
N SER A 79 6.49 3.12 3.39
CA SER A 79 5.16 2.87 2.85
C SER A 79 5.18 1.95 1.63
N ARG A 80 6.10 2.17 0.69
CA ARG A 80 6.27 1.30 -0.49
C ARG A 80 6.66 -0.13 -0.09
N GLN A 81 7.64 -0.28 0.81
CA GLN A 81 8.10 -1.59 1.28
C GLN A 81 6.97 -2.35 1.98
N ASN A 82 6.17 -1.67 2.81
CA ASN A 82 5.01 -2.28 3.46
C ASN A 82 3.92 -2.71 2.48
N LEU A 83 3.65 -1.90 1.44
CA LEU A 83 2.71 -2.25 0.38
C LEU A 83 3.19 -3.49 -0.39
N ILE A 84 4.46 -3.51 -0.82
CA ILE A 84 5.06 -4.65 -1.53
C ILE A 84 5.03 -5.90 -0.65
N LYS A 85 5.44 -5.80 0.61
CA LYS A 85 5.41 -6.91 1.57
C LYS A 85 3.99 -7.47 1.70
N LYS A 86 2.99 -6.61 1.89
CA LYS A 86 1.59 -7.03 1.97
C LYS A 86 1.10 -7.75 0.71
N ILE A 87 1.41 -7.20 -0.47
CA ILE A 87 1.03 -7.81 -1.76
C ILE A 87 1.69 -9.19 -1.90
N LEU A 88 2.98 -9.30 -1.62
CA LEU A 88 3.70 -10.57 -1.71
C LEU A 88 3.16 -11.61 -0.74
N GLN A 89 2.80 -11.23 0.48
CA GLN A 89 2.17 -12.12 1.46
C GLN A 89 0.77 -12.57 1.04
N ASP A 90 -0.02 -11.67 0.45
CA ASP A 90 -1.36 -12.00 -0.05
C ASP A 90 -1.28 -12.96 -1.26
N ILE A 91 -0.23 -12.84 -2.09
CA ILE A 91 0.03 -13.73 -3.24
C ILE A 91 0.63 -15.08 -2.81
N SER A 92 1.63 -15.07 -1.91
CA SER A 92 2.33 -16.29 -1.47
C SER A 92 1.53 -17.11 -0.46
N GLY A 93 0.57 -16.47 0.23
CA GLY A 93 -0.15 -17.08 1.35
C GLY A 93 0.69 -17.21 2.63
N GLU A 94 1.92 -16.70 2.63
CA GLU A 94 2.83 -16.68 3.77
C GLU A 94 2.70 -15.34 4.50
N TYR A 95 2.37 -15.34 5.80
CA TYR A 95 2.20 -14.11 6.59
C TYR A 95 3.38 -13.90 7.54
N GLU A 96 4.07 -12.78 7.38
CA GLU A 96 4.89 -12.20 8.44
C GLU A 96 4.21 -10.94 9.01
N PRO A 97 4.23 -10.70 10.32
CA PRO A 97 3.75 -9.44 10.88
C PRO A 97 4.41 -8.24 10.20
N LEU A 98 3.60 -7.24 9.82
CA LEU A 98 4.13 -5.92 9.45
C LEU A 98 4.64 -5.24 10.72
N ASP A 99 5.82 -4.63 10.65
CA ASP A 99 6.38 -3.88 11.77
C ASP A 99 5.43 -2.73 12.14
N LYS A 100 5.16 -2.58 13.44
CA LYS A 100 4.27 -1.52 13.94
C LYS A 100 4.90 -0.17 13.61
N ILE A 101 4.16 0.66 12.88
CA ILE A 101 4.44 2.09 12.74
C ILE A 101 4.29 2.69 14.14
N ILE A 102 5.40 3.16 14.72
CA ILE A 102 5.44 4.06 15.89
C ILE A 102 5.78 5.44 15.35
#